data_AF-A0A355Q1V2-F1
#
_entry.id   AF-A0A355Q1V2-F1
#
_cell.length_a   1.000
_cell.length_b   1.000
_cell.length_c   1.000
_cell.angle_alpha   90.00
_cell.angle_beta   90.00
_cell.angle_gamma   90.00
#
_symmetry.space_group_name_H-M   'P 1'
#
loop_
_entity.id
_entity.type
_entity.pdbx_description
1 polymer ?
#
loop_
_entity_poly.entity_id
_entity_poly.type
_entity_poly.pdbx_seq_one_letter_code
_entity_poly.pdbx_strand_id
1 'polypeptide(L)' 'MSNPKLTDVARLAGVSPATVSRAINQPAIVNAKTLERIQQAIQQIG' A
#
# COMPACT_ATOMS: atom_id res chain seq x y z
N MET A 1 5.97 -10.39 -16.78
CA MET A 1 6.48 -9.14 -16.18
C MET A 1 5.50 -8.68 -15.13
N SER A 2 5.67 -9.13 -13.89
CA SER A 2 4.84 -8.67 -12.77
C SER A 2 5.65 -7.58 -12.09
N ASN A 3 5.28 -6.32 -12.27
CA ASN A 3 5.95 -5.19 -11.63
C ASN A 3 5.76 -5.33 -10.09
N PRO A 4 6.74 -5.84 -9.32
CA PRO A 4 6.45 -6.49 -8.04
C PRO A 4 6.00 -5.54 -6.93
N LYS A 5 6.27 -4.24 -7.07
CA LYS A 5 6.28 -3.33 -5.92
C LYS A 5 4.91 -3.08 -5.29
N LEU A 6 3.86 -2.89 -6.09
CA LEU A 6 2.55 -2.52 -5.53
C LEU A 6 1.79 -3.73 -4.97
N THR A 7 1.92 -4.88 -5.63
CA THR A 7 1.30 -6.14 -5.22
C THR A 7 1.94 -6.71 -3.96
N ASP A 8 3.25 -6.59 -3.80
CA ASP A 8 3.91 -7.03 -2.56
C ASP A 8 3.57 -6.12 -1.39
N VAL A 9 3.54 -4.79 -1.59
CA VAL A 9 3.04 -3.84 -0.58
C VAL A 9 1.60 -4.15 -0.19
N ALA A 10 0.75 -4.41 -1.17
CA ALA A 10 -0.65 -4.76 -0.92
C ALA A 10 -0.78 -6.02 -0.07
N ARG A 11 -0.04 -7.07 -0.43
CA ARG A 11 -0.02 -8.35 0.31
C ARG A 11 0.49 -8.16 1.74
N LEU A 12 1.56 -7.40 1.92
CA LEU A 12 2.20 -7.19 3.23
C LEU A 12 1.37 -6.28 4.15
N ALA A 13 0.72 -5.25 3.59
CA ALA A 13 -0.21 -4.39 4.31
C ALA A 13 -1.61 -5.01 4.53
N GLY A 14 -1.90 -6.16 3.90
CA GLY A 14 -3.19 -6.84 4.00
C GLY A 14 -4.34 -6.12 3.29
N VAL A 15 -4.05 -5.42 2.20
CA VAL A 15 -5.01 -4.63 1.42
C VAL A 15 -4.93 -4.98 -0.07
N SER A 16 -5.89 -4.50 -0.87
CA SER A 16 -5.83 -4.65 -2.33
C SER A 16 -4.82 -3.69 -2.97
N PRO A 17 -4.23 -4.02 -4.14
CA PRO A 17 -3.34 -3.11 -4.88
C PRO A 17 -4.01 -1.77 -5.22
N ALA A 18 -5.33 -1.78 -5.46
CA ALA A 18 -6.11 -0.57 -5.66
C ALA A 18 -6.12 0.34 -4.41
N THR A 19 -6.12 -0.24 -3.21
CA THR A 19 -6.03 0.52 -1.95
C THR A 19 -4.66 1.15 -1.78
N VAL A 20 -3.59 0.45 -2.16
CA VAL A 20 -2.23 1.01 -2.17
C VAL A 20 -2.14 2.17 -3.17
N SER A 21 -2.71 1.99 -4.36
CA SER A 21 -2.80 3.07 -5.37
C SER A 21 -3.57 4.28 -4.83
N ARG A 22 -4.70 4.08 -4.15
CA ARG A 22 -5.43 5.16 -3.47
C ARG A 22 -4.63 5.77 -2.34
N ALA A 23 -3.90 5.00 -1.54
CA ALA A 23 -3.07 5.54 -0.47
C ALA A 23 -1.95 6.45 -1.01
N ILE A 24 -1.44 6.17 -2.21
CA ILE A 24 -0.41 7.00 -2.88
C ILE A 24 -1.05 8.24 -3.53
N ASN A 25 -2.14 8.09 -4.26
CA ASN A 25 -2.73 9.19 -5.05
C ASN A 25 -3.75 10.03 -4.27
N GLN A 26 -4.43 9.43 -3.30
CA GLN A 26 -5.53 10.00 -2.52
C GLN A 26 -5.49 9.48 -1.05
N PRO A 27 -4.43 9.77 -0.28
CA PRO A 27 -4.30 9.27 1.09
C PRO A 27 -5.46 9.68 2.01
N ALA A 28 -6.12 10.81 1.73
CA ALA A 28 -7.22 11.35 2.53
C ALA A 28 -8.49 10.46 2.56
N ILE A 29 -8.69 9.59 1.55
CA ILE A 29 -9.84 8.67 1.51
C ILE A 29 -9.52 7.30 2.13
N VAL A 30 -8.28 7.07 2.54
CA VAL A 30 -7.84 5.84 3.20
C VAL A 30 -7.79 6.10 4.69
N ASN A 31 -8.27 5.16 5.49
CA ASN A 31 -8.22 5.34 6.94
C ASN A 31 -6.75 5.44 7.40
N ALA A 32 -6.51 6.22 8.46
CA ALA A 32 -5.16 6.49 8.97
C ALA A 32 -4.39 5.20 9.34
N LYS A 33 -5.07 4.23 9.97
CA LYS A 33 -4.48 2.93 10.38
C LYS A 33 -4.01 2.08 9.20
N THR A 34 -4.75 2.11 8.09
CA THR A 34 -4.44 1.42 6.85
C THR A 34 -3.33 2.16 6.13
N LEU A 35 -3.35 3.49 6.15
CA LEU A 35 -2.29 4.31 5.59
C LEU A 35 -0.94 4.01 6.27
N GLU A 36 -0.91 3.96 7.61
CA GLU A 36 0.28 3.57 8.38
C GLU A 36 0.79 2.18 7.98
N ARG A 37 -0.10 1.18 7.91
CA ARG A 37 0.28 -0.18 7.47
C ARG A 37 0.87 -0.20 6.07
N ILE A 38 0.30 0.55 5.14
CA ILE A 38 0.80 0.67 3.78
C ILE A 38 2.18 1.36 3.77
N GLN A 39 2.35 2.43 4.54
CA GLN A 39 3.65 3.11 4.65
C GLN A 39 4.73 2.21 5.26
N GLN A 40 4.41 1.51 6.35
CA GLN A 40 5.30 0.51 6.98
C GLN A 40 5.67 -0.58 5.97
N ALA A 41 4.69 -1.09 5.23
CA ALA A 41 4.94 -2.09 4.20
C ALA A 41 5.88 -1.54 3.12
N ILE A 42 5.63 -0.34 2.60
CA ILE A 42 6.51 0.31 1.60
C ILE A 42 7.95 0.42 2.15
N GLN A 43 8.14 0.80 3.41
CA GLN A 43 9.47 0.88 4.01
C GLN A 43 10.18 -0.46 4.19
N GLN A 44 9.44 -1.58 4.34
CA GLN A 44 10.05 -2.90 4.49
C GLN A 44 10.50 -3.54 3.17
N ILE A 45 9.93 -3.13 2.03
CA ILE A 45 10.23 -3.70 0.70
C ILE A 45 10.98 -2.72 -0.23
N GLY A 46 11.07 -1.45 0.17
CA GLY A 46 11.91 -0.45 -0.49
C GLY A 46 13.39 -0.75 -0.31
#